data_AF-C4J3L2-F1
#
_entry.id   AF-C4J3L2-F1
#
_cell.length_a   1.000
_cell.length_b   1.000
_cell.length_c   1.000
_cell.angle_alpha   90.00
_cell.angle_beta   90.00
_cell.angle_gamma   90.00
#
_symmetry.space_group_name_H-M   'P 1'
#
loop_
_entity.id
_entity.type
_entity.pdbx_description
1 polymer ?
#
loop_
_entity_poly.entity_id
_entity_poly.type
_entity_poly.pdbx_seq_one_letter_code
_entity_poly.pdbx_strand_id
1 'polypeptide(L)'
;MNATDPAAFDRAERRLMARVAADAASAGLARETARFGSDGTTIYGLGWCTRDITAADCGLCVAQAVAELPNYCRFRRGCRVLYSSCMARYETYPFFFPVTGAGAGAGADASSSHAGEYETVVLTNHK
;
A
#
# COMPACT_ATOMS: atom_id res chain seq x y z
N MET A 1 9.93 9.26 9.86
CA MET A 1 9.29 10.50 10.37
C MET A 1 7.84 10.23 10.72
N ASN A 2 7.33 10.82 11.80
CA ASN A 2 5.93 10.69 12.22
C ASN A 2 5.03 11.76 11.59
N ALA A 3 3.72 11.50 11.53
CA ALA A 3 2.72 12.49 11.09
C ALA A 3 2.42 13.54 12.18
N THR A 4 1.94 14.73 11.79
CA THR A 4 1.59 15.84 12.70
C THR A 4 0.41 15.49 13.62
N ASP A 5 -0.53 14.67 13.13
CA ASP A 5 -1.55 13.98 13.94
C ASP A 5 -1.46 12.48 13.63
N PRO A 6 -0.67 11.72 14.41
CA PRO A 6 -0.43 10.30 14.16
C PRO A 6 -1.69 9.45 14.21
N ALA A 7 -2.63 9.76 15.11
CA ALA A 7 -3.84 8.96 15.28
C ALA A 7 -4.84 9.18 14.14
N ALA A 8 -4.98 10.42 13.67
CA ALA A 8 -5.80 10.69 12.50
C ALA A 8 -5.17 10.13 11.22
N PHE A 9 -3.83 10.18 11.11
CA PHE A 9 -3.11 9.58 9.98
C PHE A 9 -3.37 8.08 9.90
N ASP A 10 -3.17 7.34 10.99
CA ASP A 10 -3.42 5.89 11.03
C ASP A 10 -4.90 5.54 10.73
N ARG A 11 -5.86 6.44 11.03
CA ARG A 11 -7.28 6.22 10.64
C ARG A 11 -7.50 6.41 9.13
N ALA A 12 -6.87 7.43 8.54
CA ALA A 12 -6.97 7.69 7.11
C ALA A 12 -6.27 6.59 6.30
N GLU A 13 -5.07 6.19 6.73
CA GLU A 13 -4.27 5.10 6.18
C GLU A 13 -5.05 3.77 6.21
N ARG A 14 -5.57 3.34 7.36
CA ARG A 14 -6.37 2.09 7.46
C ARG A 14 -7.56 2.07 6.50
N ARG A 15 -8.28 3.19 6.38
CA ARG A 15 -9.43 3.30 5.46
C ARG A 15 -9.00 3.23 4.00
N LEU A 16 -7.86 3.82 3.66
CA LEU A 16 -7.27 3.74 2.33
C LEU A 16 -6.87 2.29 2.01
N MET A 17 -6.10 1.66 2.89
CA MET A 17 -5.57 0.33 2.67
C MET A 17 -6.65 -0.76 2.69
N ALA A 18 -7.78 -0.55 3.38
CA ALA A 18 -8.95 -1.42 3.26
C ALA A 18 -9.55 -1.40 1.83
N ARG A 19 -9.60 -0.24 1.15
CA ARG A 19 -10.04 -0.17 -0.25
C ARG A 19 -9.04 -0.85 -1.17
N VAL A 20 -7.75 -0.61 -0.96
CA VAL A 20 -6.67 -1.29 -1.70
C VAL A 20 -6.83 -2.81 -1.61
N ALA A 21 -7.10 -3.37 -0.43
CA ALA A 21 -7.30 -4.81 -0.27
C ALA A 21 -8.53 -5.32 -1.02
N ALA A 22 -9.65 -4.61 -0.94
CA ALA A 22 -10.89 -4.97 -1.66
C ALA A 22 -10.69 -4.96 -3.18
N ASP A 23 -10.06 -3.92 -3.72
CA ASP A 23 -9.85 -3.79 -5.16
C ASP A 23 -8.79 -4.78 -5.66
N ALA A 24 -7.73 -5.03 -4.89
CA ALA A 24 -6.70 -6.00 -5.24
C ALA A 24 -7.26 -7.43 -5.31
N ALA A 25 -8.23 -7.78 -4.46
CA ALA A 25 -8.91 -9.08 -4.52
C ALA A 25 -9.56 -9.32 -5.91
N SER A 26 -10.04 -8.27 -6.57
CA SER A 26 -10.69 -8.38 -7.88
C SER A 26 -9.72 -8.31 -9.07
N ALA A 27 -8.65 -7.53 -8.95
CA ALA A 27 -7.78 -7.19 -10.07
C ALA A 27 -6.34 -7.73 -9.96
N GLY A 28 -5.97 -8.32 -8.82
CA GLY A 28 -4.60 -8.74 -8.48
C GLY A 28 -3.63 -7.58 -8.18
N LEU A 29 -4.04 -6.34 -8.45
CA LEU A 29 -3.31 -5.12 -8.15
C LEU A 29 -4.29 -3.95 -7.97
N ALA A 30 -4.07 -3.13 -6.94
CA ALA A 30 -4.86 -1.93 -6.69
C ALA A 30 -3.99 -0.75 -6.28
N ARG A 31 -4.38 0.45 -6.72
CA ARG A 31 -3.73 1.72 -6.40
C ARG A 31 -4.80 2.71 -5.99
N GLU A 32 -4.66 3.28 -4.82
CA GLU A 32 -5.62 4.22 -4.26
C GLU A 32 -4.91 5.42 -3.67
N THR A 33 -5.64 6.52 -3.49
CA THR A 33 -5.14 7.69 -2.76
C THR A 33 -6.15 8.22 -1.76
N ALA A 34 -5.67 8.88 -0.72
CA ALA A 34 -6.51 9.61 0.24
C ALA A 34 -5.84 10.92 0.65
N ARG A 35 -6.61 11.98 0.80
CA ARG A 35 -6.12 13.23 1.40
C ARG A 35 -6.20 13.15 2.92
N PHE A 36 -5.20 13.70 3.58
CA PHE A 36 -5.05 13.75 5.03
C PHE A 36 -4.56 15.13 5.46
N GLY A 37 -5.03 15.58 6.63
CA GLY A 37 -4.58 16.82 7.24
C GLY A 37 -5.08 18.08 6.52
N SER A 38 -4.91 19.22 7.20
CA SER A 38 -5.21 20.55 6.62
C SER A 38 -4.15 21.00 5.62
N ASP A 39 -2.96 20.38 5.64
CA ASP A 39 -1.87 20.62 4.70
C ASP A 39 -2.10 19.93 3.34
N GLY A 40 -3.15 19.11 3.22
CA GLY A 40 -3.49 18.40 1.99
C GLY A 40 -2.52 17.27 1.65
N THR A 41 -1.81 16.73 2.65
CA THR A 41 -0.95 15.55 2.47
C THR A 41 -1.74 14.43 1.78
N THR A 42 -1.19 13.90 0.68
CA THR A 42 -1.79 12.75 0.00
C THR A 42 -1.10 11.46 0.45
N ILE A 43 -1.89 10.50 0.89
CA ILE A 43 -1.47 9.12 1.17
C ILE A 43 -1.72 8.31 -0.11
N TYR A 44 -0.68 7.63 -0.57
CA TYR A 44 -0.70 6.73 -1.73
C TYR A 44 -0.68 5.30 -1.20
N GLY A 45 -1.59 4.44 -1.67
CA GLY A 45 -1.70 3.03 -1.26
C GLY A 45 -1.58 2.09 -2.45
N LEU A 46 -0.83 0.99 -2.29
CA LEU A 46 -0.64 -0.07 -3.29
C LEU A 46 -0.78 -1.44 -2.63
N GLY A 47 -1.54 -2.31 -3.29
CA GLY A 47 -1.62 -3.72 -2.99
C GLY A 47 -1.44 -4.53 -4.27
N TRP A 48 -0.67 -5.61 -4.22
CA TRP A 48 -0.53 -6.52 -5.35
C TRP A 48 -0.32 -7.95 -4.89
N CYS A 49 -0.64 -8.89 -5.78
CA CYS A 49 -0.51 -10.31 -5.60
C CYS A 49 0.29 -10.93 -6.74
N THR A 50 0.92 -12.08 -6.49
CA THR A 50 1.48 -12.91 -7.54
C THR A 50 0.34 -13.54 -8.37
N ARG A 51 0.63 -13.90 -9.62
CA ARG A 51 -0.40 -14.35 -10.58
C ARG A 51 -0.82 -15.82 -10.42
N ASP A 52 -0.15 -16.55 -9.53
CA ASP A 52 -0.32 -17.98 -9.27
C ASP A 52 -1.34 -18.31 -8.17
N ILE A 53 -1.91 -17.30 -7.52
CA ILE A 53 -2.94 -17.47 -6.47
C ILE A 53 -4.34 -17.05 -6.96
N THR A 54 -5.38 -17.53 -6.29
CA THR A 54 -6.76 -17.16 -6.64
C THR A 54 -7.09 -15.73 -6.22
N ALA A 55 -8.17 -15.17 -6.78
CA ALA A 55 -8.70 -13.87 -6.37
C ALA A 55 -9.03 -13.81 -4.86
N ALA A 56 -9.56 -14.90 -4.32
CA ALA A 56 -9.87 -15.01 -2.89
C ALA A 56 -8.60 -15.00 -2.03
N ASP A 57 -7.59 -15.80 -2.42
CA ASP A 57 -6.31 -15.85 -1.72
C ASP A 57 -5.57 -14.52 -1.81
N CYS A 58 -5.68 -13.82 -2.95
CA CYS A 58 -5.14 -12.49 -3.12
C CYS A 58 -5.77 -11.49 -2.14
N GLY A 59 -7.10 -11.47 -2.05
CA GLY A 59 -7.82 -10.62 -1.11
C GLY A 59 -7.42 -10.90 0.35
N LEU A 60 -7.33 -12.18 0.73
CA LEU A 60 -6.89 -12.60 2.06
C LEU A 60 -5.45 -12.17 2.34
N CYS A 61 -4.53 -12.40 1.40
CA CYS A 61 -3.12 -12.07 1.57
C CYS A 61 -2.92 -10.56 1.74
N VAL A 62 -3.52 -9.74 0.88
CA VAL A 62 -3.40 -8.28 0.97
C VAL A 62 -4.07 -7.77 2.26
N ALA A 63 -5.24 -8.29 2.63
CA ALA A 63 -5.89 -7.93 3.89
C ALA A 63 -5.01 -8.26 5.12
N GLN A 64 -4.32 -9.39 5.10
CA GLN A 64 -3.37 -9.76 6.15
C GLN A 64 -2.16 -8.82 6.17
N ALA A 65 -1.60 -8.47 5.01
CA ALA A 65 -0.53 -7.47 4.91
C ALA A 65 -0.94 -6.11 5.48
N VAL A 66 -2.19 -5.70 5.23
CA VAL A 66 -2.78 -4.47 5.81
C VAL A 66 -2.96 -4.58 7.32
N ALA A 67 -3.38 -5.74 7.83
CA ALA A 67 -3.58 -5.98 9.26
C ALA A 67 -2.28 -5.90 10.07
N GLU A 68 -1.12 -6.10 9.44
CA GLU A 68 0.21 -6.00 10.07
C GLU A 68 0.75 -4.56 10.11
N LEU A 69 0.23 -3.65 9.30
CA LEU A 69 0.70 -2.25 9.26
C LEU A 69 0.69 -1.58 10.65
N PRO A 70 -0.34 -1.74 11.51
CA PRO A 70 -0.32 -1.16 12.85
C PRO A 70 0.73 -1.77 13.79
N ASN A 71 1.20 -2.99 13.54
CA ASN A 71 2.17 -3.67 14.40
C ASN A 71 3.60 -3.15 14.15
N TYR A 72 3.91 -2.86 12.88
CA TYR A 72 5.27 -2.45 12.49
C TYR A 72 5.39 -0.96 12.15
N CYS A 73 4.30 -0.34 11.71
CA CYS A 73 4.33 0.96 11.07
C CYS A 73 3.43 2.00 11.72
N ARG A 74 3.05 1.77 12.98
CA ARG A 74 2.29 2.72 13.78
C ARG A 74 2.93 4.10 13.72
N PHE A 75 2.13 5.11 13.37
CA PHE A 75 2.55 6.52 13.30
C PHE A 75 3.60 6.85 12.22
N ARG A 76 4.00 5.90 11.37
CA ARG A 76 4.94 6.13 10.26
C ARG A 76 4.20 6.75 9.06
N ARG A 77 4.86 7.65 8.33
CA ARG A 77 4.35 8.24 7.07
C ARG A 77 4.52 7.33 5.84
N GLY A 78 5.21 6.20 5.99
CA GLY A 78 5.46 5.24 4.93
C GLY A 78 5.78 3.86 5.49
N CYS A 79 5.31 2.82 4.82
CA CYS A 79 5.50 1.43 5.23
C CYS A 79 5.27 0.47 4.08
N ARG A 80 5.97 -0.66 4.13
CA ARG A 80 5.67 -1.80 3.26
C ARG A 80 5.75 -3.12 4.04
N VAL A 81 4.72 -3.95 3.89
CA VAL A 81 4.67 -5.33 4.36
C VAL A 81 4.69 -6.25 3.15
N LEU A 82 5.63 -7.20 3.10
CA LEU A 82 5.75 -8.19 2.04
C LEU A 82 5.47 -9.58 2.58
N TYR A 83 4.66 -10.32 1.84
CA TYR A 83 4.55 -11.78 1.89
C TYR A 83 5.11 -12.38 0.61
N SER A 84 5.26 -13.71 0.55
CA SER A 84 5.69 -14.42 -0.65
C SER A 84 4.78 -14.17 -1.86
N SER A 85 3.48 -14.07 -1.61
CA SER A 85 2.46 -14.01 -2.67
C SER A 85 1.75 -12.65 -2.78
N CYS A 86 2.06 -11.69 -1.91
CA CYS A 86 1.45 -10.36 -1.98
C CYS A 86 2.24 -9.28 -1.20
N MET A 87 1.83 -8.03 -1.35
CA MET A 87 2.38 -6.89 -0.62
C MET A 87 1.30 -5.85 -0.35
N ALA A 88 1.43 -5.14 0.78
CA ALA A 88 0.77 -3.86 1.04
C ALA A 88 1.83 -2.76 1.25
N ARG A 89 1.65 -1.60 0.60
CA ARG A 89 2.52 -0.43 0.76
C ARG A 89 1.72 0.85 0.82
N TYR A 90 2.08 1.75 1.72
CA TYR A 90 1.64 3.15 1.67
C TYR A 90 2.81 4.12 1.83
N GLU A 91 2.66 5.30 1.25
CA GLU A 91 3.62 6.41 1.38
C GLU A 91 2.87 7.76 1.32
N THR A 92 3.49 8.84 1.81
CA THR A 92 3.00 10.21 1.61
C THR A 92 3.59 10.91 0.39
N TYR A 93 4.27 10.17 -0.49
CA TYR A 93 4.82 10.65 -1.75
C TYR A 93 4.41 9.71 -2.88
N PRO A 94 4.30 10.19 -4.13
CA PRO A 94 3.95 9.33 -5.25
C PRO A 94 5.06 8.31 -5.51
N PHE A 95 4.72 7.02 -5.49
CA PHE A 95 5.64 5.90 -5.80
C PHE A 95 5.11 4.97 -6.88
N PHE A 96 3.95 5.28 -7.45
CA PHE A 96 3.42 4.69 -8.67
C PHE A 96 3.03 5.81 -9.63
N PHE A 97 3.29 5.61 -10.92
CA PHE A 97 2.88 6.51 -12.00
C PHE A 97 1.34 6.55 -12.12
N PRO A 98 0.77 7.61 -12.71
CA PRO A 98 -0.52 8.14 -12.29
C PRO A 98 -1.71 7.19 -12.48
N VAL A 99 -2.63 7.36 -11.54
CA VAL A 99 -3.99 6.83 -11.48
C VAL A 99 -4.88 7.72 -12.34
N THR A 100 -4.84 7.53 -13.66
CA THR A 100 -5.91 8.00 -14.56
C THR A 100 -6.58 6.77 -15.14
N GLY A 101 -7.87 6.62 -14.83
CA GLY A 101 -8.66 5.44 -15.18
C GLY A 101 -8.64 5.14 -16.69
N ALA A 102 -8.65 3.85 -16.98
CA ALA A 102 -8.82 3.23 -18.29
C ALA A 102 -7.68 3.44 -19.31
N GLY A 103 -6.83 2.41 -19.41
CA GLY A 103 -6.28 1.95 -20.68
C GLY A 103 -4.93 2.51 -21.11
N ALA A 104 -4.25 1.67 -21.88
CA ALA A 104 -3.01 1.90 -22.63
C ALA A 104 -1.70 1.81 -21.82
N GLY A 105 -1.02 0.68 -22.04
CA GLY A 105 0.30 0.42 -21.52
C GLY A 105 1.39 1.31 -22.11
N ALA A 106 2.46 1.46 -21.36
CA ALA A 106 3.82 1.58 -21.83
C ALA A 106 4.70 1.31 -20.60
N GLY A 107 5.70 0.43 -20.77
CA GLY A 107 6.69 0.18 -19.75
C GLY A 107 7.40 1.46 -19.34
N ALA A 108 7.75 1.55 -18.07
CA ALA A 108 8.74 2.51 -17.61
C ALA A 108 9.39 1.95 -16.34
N ASP A 109 10.55 1.35 -16.54
CA ASP A 109 11.59 1.29 -15.53
C ASP A 109 11.90 2.71 -15.06
N ALA A 110 11.55 3.00 -13.82
CA ALA A 110 12.04 4.16 -13.10
C ALA A 110 11.98 3.87 -11.60
N SER A 111 12.98 3.12 -11.13
CA SER A 111 13.34 3.08 -9.72
C SER A 111 13.84 4.46 -9.30
N SER A 112 12.92 5.33 -8.87
CA SER A 112 13.31 6.49 -8.07
C SER A 112 13.56 6.00 -6.65
N SER A 113 14.83 5.72 -6.36
CA SER A 113 15.35 5.50 -5.01
C SER A 113 15.39 6.83 -4.26
N HIS A 114 14.21 7.30 -3.82
CA HIS A 114 14.16 8.15 -2.65
C HIS A 114 14.45 7.29 -1.43
N ALA A 115 15.64 7.49 -0.85
CA ALA A 115 15.98 7.00 0.48
C ALA A 115 15.17 7.79 1.53
N GLY A 116 13.85 7.64 1.50
CA GLY A 116 13.03 7.87 2.68
C GLY A 116 13.28 6.69 3.62
N GLU A 117 13.48 6.97 4.90
CA GLU A 117 13.66 5.97 5.95
C GLU A 117 12.33 5.20 6.13
N TYR A 118 12.04 4.28 5.20
CA TYR A 118 10.87 3.41 5.21
C TYR A 118 11.20 2.15 5.99
N GLU A 119 10.24 1.66 6.77
CA GLU A 119 10.35 0.34 7.37
C GLU A 119 9.80 -0.68 6.38
N THR A 120 10.68 -1.51 5.83
CA THR A 120 10.27 -2.69 5.06
C THR A 120 10.21 -3.88 6.01
N VAL A 121 9.02 -4.44 6.14
CA VAL A 121 8.77 -5.64 6.92
C VAL A 121 8.57 -6.79 5.95
N VAL A 122 9.47 -7.77 6.01
CA VAL A 122 9.36 -9.01 5.22
C VAL A 122 8.82 -10.10 6.15
N LEU A 123 7.59 -10.54 5.88
CA LEU A 123 6.96 -11.64 6.58
C LEU A 123 7.04 -12.88 5.69
N THR A 124 7.99 -13.76 5.96
CA THR A 124 8.09 -15.06 5.29
C THR A 124 7.11 -16.01 5.94
N ASN A 125 5.83 -15.98 5.52
CA ASN A 125 4.89 -17.10 5.65
C ASN A 125 3.57 -16.77 4.95
N HIS A 126 3.30 -17.43 3.84
CA HIS A 126 1.94 -17.84 3.48
C HIS A 126 2.04 -19.08 2.59
N LYS A 127 1.37 -20.15 3.00
CA LYS A 127 1.23 -21.39 2.25
C LYS A 127 -0.26 -21.70 2.15
#